data_AF-A0A1I4I3Q5-F1
#
_entry.id   AF-A0A1I4I3Q5-F1
#
_cell.length_a   1.000
_cell.length_b   1.000
_cell.length_c   1.000
_cell.angle_alpha   90.00
_cell.angle_beta   90.00
_cell.angle_gamma   90.00
#
_symmetry.space_group_name_H-M   'P 1'
#
loop_
_entity.id
_entity.type
_entity.pdbx_description
1 polymer ?
#
loop_
_entity_poly.entity_id
_entity_poly.type
_entity_poly.pdbx_seq_one_letter_code
_entity_poly.pdbx_strand_id
1 'polypeptide(L)'
;MNIQKTILAVCAGSLLLSGCATTGGESAGGSSNSDTAMRCAAFGAGGALLGAFLGGKSGAVKGAVAGLAACAVVEIASRQTKSSAEVDRQYRVSNRNQLPPNAKIDSYSTLVTPNGIVKAGDAIKIQSTIRAVSGANEPVQEIREVLIAYAPTGEEFKRGEKKVNDSAGSGEYDNSFTLRLPQGAPQGIYRLKTQVFLNGRPMIAKETNMQVAELSGARTLASLDR
;
A
#
# COMPACT_ATOMS: atom_id res chain seq x y z
N MET A 1 17.91 -63.55 -26.62
CA MET A 1 17.06 -62.63 -25.84
C MET A 1 17.48 -61.21 -26.19
N ASN A 2 16.55 -60.51 -26.85
CA ASN A 2 16.34 -59.06 -27.06
C ASN A 2 17.57 -58.19 -27.41
N ILE A 3 17.81 -57.83 -28.68
CA ILE A 3 17.08 -56.87 -29.55
C ILE A 3 17.39 -55.41 -29.18
N GLN A 4 18.26 -54.84 -30.04
CA GLN A 4 18.15 -53.50 -30.65
C GLN A 4 18.34 -52.29 -29.71
N LYS A 5 18.94 -51.16 -30.12
CA LYS A 5 19.35 -50.65 -31.44
C LYS A 5 20.22 -49.41 -31.17
N THR A 6 21.23 -49.21 -32.00
CA THR A 6 21.65 -47.93 -32.61
C THR A 6 22.04 -46.78 -31.65
N ILE A 7 23.31 -46.45 -31.43
CA ILE A 7 24.33 -45.84 -32.33
C ILE A 7 24.02 -44.37 -32.72
N LEU A 8 24.90 -43.48 -32.21
CA LEU A 8 25.31 -42.13 -32.68
C LEU A 8 24.27 -40.97 -32.61
N ALA A 9 24.62 -39.72 -32.29
CA ALA A 9 25.91 -39.04 -32.19
C ALA A 9 25.81 -37.76 -31.33
N VAL A 10 26.89 -37.53 -30.56
CA VAL A 10 27.65 -36.28 -30.38
C VAL A 10 26.95 -34.95 -30.71
N CYS A 11 26.80 -34.09 -29.70
CA CYS A 11 27.14 -32.68 -29.82
C CYS A 11 27.66 -32.17 -28.47
N ALA A 12 28.86 -31.58 -28.51
CA ALA A 12 29.60 -31.03 -27.40
C ALA A 12 28.88 -29.82 -26.77
N GLY A 13 29.00 -29.69 -25.45
CA GLY A 13 28.46 -28.56 -24.70
C GLY A 13 28.80 -28.64 -23.22
N SER A 14 30.08 -28.77 -22.90
CA SER A 14 30.59 -28.70 -21.53
C SER A 14 30.59 -27.25 -21.04
N LEU A 15 29.54 -26.82 -20.34
CA LEU A 15 29.60 -25.67 -19.42
C LEU A 15 28.79 -26.02 -18.17
N LEU A 16 29.47 -26.62 -17.21
CA LEU A 16 28.98 -26.72 -15.84
C LEU A 16 29.54 -25.56 -15.01
N LEU A 17 28.60 -24.86 -14.39
CA LEU A 17 28.62 -24.26 -13.05
C LEU A 17 29.12 -22.82 -12.86
N SER A 18 28.35 -22.15 -11.99
CA SER A 18 28.59 -20.92 -11.23
C SER A 18 28.39 -19.58 -11.96
N GLY A 19 27.22 -18.99 -11.74
CA GLY A 19 26.93 -17.60 -12.05
C GLY A 19 25.51 -17.23 -11.63
N CYS A 20 25.36 -16.82 -10.38
CA CYS A 20 24.15 -16.26 -9.80
C CYS A 20 23.57 -15.12 -10.65
N ALA A 21 22.24 -14.98 -10.62
CA ALA A 21 21.50 -13.75 -10.89
C ALA A 21 21.98 -12.92 -12.10
N THR A 22 21.39 -13.17 -13.28
CA THR A 22 21.47 -12.19 -14.37
C THR A 22 20.68 -10.94 -14.00
N THR A 23 21.35 -9.99 -13.37
CA THR A 23 21.16 -8.57 -13.62
C THR A 23 21.70 -8.28 -15.02
N GLY A 24 20.81 -8.06 -15.99
CA GLY A 24 21.16 -7.55 -17.32
C GLY A 24 20.09 -6.53 -17.72
N GLY A 25 20.41 -5.31 -18.12
CA GLY A 25 21.71 -4.68 -18.35
C GLY A 25 21.55 -3.15 -18.36
N GLU A 26 22.70 -2.49 -18.23
CA GLU A 26 22.88 -1.05 -18.01
C GLU A 26 22.37 -0.12 -19.12
N SER A 27 22.01 1.11 -18.73
CA SER A 27 22.58 2.34 -19.32
C SER A 27 22.44 3.54 -18.38
N ALA A 28 23.61 4.13 -18.08
CA ALA A 28 23.94 5.54 -17.94
C ALA A 28 23.05 6.49 -17.10
N GLY A 29 23.63 6.92 -15.97
CA GLY A 29 23.84 8.33 -15.61
C GLY A 29 22.71 9.36 -15.78
N GLY A 30 22.25 9.88 -14.64
CA GLY A 30 21.83 11.29 -14.52
C GLY A 30 20.37 11.55 -14.16
N SER A 31 20.16 11.96 -12.91
CA SER A 31 19.08 12.84 -12.42
C SER A 31 17.63 12.31 -12.31
N SER A 32 17.31 11.91 -11.07
CA SER A 32 16.10 12.25 -10.29
C SER A 32 14.68 12.11 -10.91
N ASN A 33 13.95 11.11 -10.42
CA ASN A 33 12.48 10.89 -10.44
C ASN A 33 11.81 10.36 -11.72
N SER A 34 12.27 10.64 -12.94
CA SER A 34 11.58 10.16 -14.16
C SER A 34 11.80 8.67 -14.45
N ASP A 35 13.02 8.16 -14.22
CA ASP A 35 13.40 6.79 -14.58
C ASP A 35 12.77 5.73 -13.68
N THR A 36 12.58 6.04 -12.39
CA THR A 36 11.94 5.13 -11.43
C THR A 36 10.47 4.93 -11.77
N ALA A 37 9.77 6.00 -12.16
CA ALA A 37 8.36 5.92 -12.56
C ALA A 37 8.20 5.09 -13.85
N MET A 38 9.09 5.26 -14.83
CA MET A 38 9.08 4.52 -16.08
C MET A 38 9.41 3.03 -15.89
N ARG A 39 10.38 2.71 -15.01
CA ARG A 39 10.69 1.34 -14.61
C ARG A 39 9.51 0.70 -13.89
N CYS A 40 8.86 1.43 -12.98
CA CYS A 40 7.69 0.91 -12.25
C CYS A 40 6.45 0.73 -13.14
N ALA A 41 6.23 1.60 -14.12
CA ALA A 41 5.20 1.42 -15.15
C ALA A 41 5.48 0.17 -16.00
N ALA A 42 6.75 -0.03 -16.39
CA ALA A 42 7.20 -1.22 -17.11
C ALA A 42 7.06 -2.50 -16.27
N PHE A 43 7.24 -2.44 -14.94
CA PHE A 43 7.01 -3.58 -14.05
C PHE A 43 5.53 -3.86 -13.76
N GLY A 44 4.66 -2.86 -13.77
CA GLY A 44 3.21 -3.05 -13.60
C GLY A 44 2.60 -3.82 -14.79
N ALA A 45 2.79 -3.30 -16.01
CA ALA A 45 2.36 -3.97 -17.24
C ALA A 45 3.21 -5.20 -17.57
N GLY A 46 4.53 -5.11 -17.40
CA GLY A 46 5.47 -6.21 -17.67
C GLY A 46 5.36 -7.36 -16.67
N GLY A 47 5.04 -7.10 -15.41
CA GLY A 47 4.82 -8.15 -14.40
C GLY A 47 3.66 -9.06 -14.77
N ALA A 48 2.55 -8.49 -15.24
CA ALA A 48 1.41 -9.26 -15.75
C ALA A 48 1.78 -10.09 -16.99
N LEU A 49 2.52 -9.51 -17.94
CA LEU A 49 2.93 -10.20 -19.17
C LEU A 49 3.95 -11.32 -18.90
N LEU A 50 4.97 -11.05 -18.10
CA LEU A 50 5.97 -12.04 -17.68
C LEU A 50 5.33 -13.17 -16.86
N GLY A 51 4.42 -12.81 -15.95
CA GLY A 51 3.63 -13.77 -15.21
C GLY A 51 2.76 -14.64 -16.12
N ALA A 52 2.12 -14.04 -17.14
CA ALA A 52 1.32 -14.76 -18.11
C ALA A 52 2.13 -15.79 -18.90
N PHE A 53 3.35 -15.40 -19.29
CA PHE A 53 4.25 -16.28 -20.03
C PHE A 53 4.69 -17.49 -19.21
N LEU A 54 4.98 -17.31 -17.92
CA LEU A 54 5.48 -18.38 -17.05
C LEU A 54 4.38 -19.26 -16.45
N GLY A 55 3.15 -18.75 -16.29
CA GLY A 55 2.11 -19.43 -15.52
C GLY A 55 0.68 -19.22 -16.03
N GLY A 56 0.50 -18.75 -17.27
CA GLY A 56 -0.81 -18.46 -17.85
C GLY A 56 -1.58 -17.40 -17.06
N LYS A 57 -2.92 -17.46 -17.05
CA LYS A 57 -3.76 -16.46 -16.38
C LYS A 57 -3.43 -16.29 -14.89
N SER A 58 -3.16 -17.39 -14.18
CA SER A 58 -2.78 -17.34 -12.76
C SER A 58 -1.42 -16.69 -12.55
N GLY A 59 -0.46 -16.92 -13.45
CA GLY A 59 0.82 -16.24 -13.42
C GLY A 59 0.69 -14.75 -13.72
N ALA A 60 -0.18 -14.35 -14.65
CA ALA A 60 -0.43 -12.95 -14.97
C ALA A 60 -0.93 -12.16 -13.76
N VAL A 61 -1.88 -12.73 -13.02
CA VAL A 61 -2.43 -12.13 -11.81
C VAL A 61 -1.37 -11.96 -10.72
N LYS A 62 -0.61 -13.03 -10.44
CA LYS A 62 0.47 -12.98 -9.44
C LYS A 62 1.56 -11.99 -9.81
N GLY A 63 1.93 -11.94 -11.10
CA GLY A 63 2.92 -11.00 -11.61
C GLY A 63 2.46 -9.54 -11.49
N ALA A 64 1.17 -9.27 -11.69
CA ALA A 64 0.60 -7.93 -11.53
C ALA A 64 0.61 -7.46 -10.07
N VAL A 65 0.25 -8.33 -9.11
CA VAL A 65 0.30 -8.00 -7.68
C VAL A 65 1.74 -7.83 -7.20
N ALA A 66 2.66 -8.67 -7.66
CA ALA A 66 4.08 -8.53 -7.33
C ALA A 66 4.65 -7.19 -7.84
N GLY A 67 4.33 -6.79 -9.08
CA GLY A 67 4.72 -5.48 -9.62
C GLY A 67 4.13 -4.32 -8.82
N LEU A 68 2.86 -4.44 -8.40
CA LEU A 68 2.19 -3.47 -7.54
C LEU A 68 2.90 -3.33 -6.18
N ALA A 69 3.22 -4.44 -5.52
CA ALA A 69 3.88 -4.44 -4.21
C ALA A 69 5.29 -3.81 -4.26
N ALA A 70 6.01 -4.05 -5.35
CA ALA A 70 7.36 -3.51 -5.56
C ALA A 70 7.36 -1.98 -5.73
N CYS A 71 6.33 -1.43 -6.37
CA CYS A 71 6.35 -0.04 -6.83
C CYS A 71 5.38 0.90 -6.11
N ALA A 72 4.39 0.37 -5.39
CA ALA A 72 3.51 1.21 -4.60
C ALA A 72 4.27 1.88 -3.45
N VAL A 73 3.97 3.15 -3.20
CA VAL A 73 4.59 3.95 -2.13
C VAL A 73 3.53 4.42 -1.15
N VAL A 74 3.87 4.46 0.14
CA VAL A 74 3.05 5.06 1.19
C VAL A 74 3.87 6.11 1.91
N GLU A 75 3.50 7.38 1.74
CA GLU A 75 4.04 8.49 2.50
C GLU A 75 3.18 8.70 3.76
N ILE A 76 3.78 9.04 4.90
CA ILE A 76 3.05 9.14 6.17
C ILE A 76 3.45 10.41 6.91
N ALA A 77 2.44 11.15 7.39
CA ALA A 77 2.63 12.36 8.17
C ALA A 77 1.58 12.47 9.27
N SER A 78 2.01 12.82 10.48
CA SER A 78 1.13 13.03 11.63
C SER A 78 1.49 14.32 12.36
N ARG A 79 0.49 14.94 12.98
CA ARG A 79 0.65 16.10 13.87
C ARG A 79 -0.37 16.05 15.00
N GLN A 80 0.05 16.49 16.18
CA GLN A 80 -0.85 16.71 17.30
C GLN A 80 -1.67 17.99 17.07
N THR A 81 -3.00 17.90 17.20
CA THR A 81 -3.93 19.01 17.06
C THR A 81 -4.46 19.50 18.41
N LYS A 82 -4.48 18.62 19.43
CA LYS A 82 -4.79 18.99 20.82
C LYS A 82 -3.88 18.27 21.79
N SER A 83 -3.47 19.01 22.83
CA SER A 83 -2.63 18.52 23.92
C SER A 83 -3.40 17.57 24.86
N SER A 84 -2.66 16.85 25.72
CA SER A 84 -3.26 16.01 26.76
C SER A 84 -4.17 16.81 27.69
N ALA A 85 -3.72 17.98 28.14
CA ALA A 85 -4.47 18.81 29.08
C ALA A 85 -5.81 19.29 28.50
N GLU A 86 -5.82 19.66 27.22
CA GLU A 86 -7.04 20.07 26.52
C GLU A 86 -8.01 18.91 26.34
N VAL A 87 -7.52 17.76 25.89
CA VAL A 87 -8.36 16.57 25.68
C VAL A 87 -8.93 16.05 27.00
N ASP A 88 -8.12 15.98 28.06
CA ASP A 88 -8.59 15.56 29.39
C ASP A 88 -9.62 16.52 29.96
N ARG A 89 -9.45 17.83 29.75
CA ARG A 89 -10.42 18.85 30.16
C ARG A 89 -11.73 18.67 29.40
N GLN A 90 -11.67 18.58 28.07
CA GLN A 90 -12.85 18.38 27.21
C GLN A 90 -13.60 17.10 27.60
N TYR A 91 -12.87 16.01 27.83
CA TYR A 91 -13.47 14.76 28.25
C TYR A 91 -14.19 14.90 29.59
N ARG A 92 -13.53 15.48 30.60
CA ARG A 92 -14.12 15.66 31.94
C ARG A 92 -15.40 16.49 31.92
N VAL A 93 -15.45 17.57 31.13
CA VAL A 93 -16.65 18.41 30.97
C VAL A 93 -17.86 17.58 30.51
N SER A 94 -17.65 16.64 29.60
CA SER A 94 -18.70 15.76 29.09
C SER A 94 -18.95 14.51 29.95
N ASN A 95 -18.12 14.23 30.96
CA ASN A 95 -18.10 12.97 31.69
C ASN A 95 -18.06 13.16 33.22
N ARG A 96 -18.90 14.07 33.76
CA ARG A 96 -19.06 14.29 35.22
C ARG A 96 -17.73 14.54 35.95
N ASN A 97 -16.81 15.25 35.29
CA ASN A 97 -15.46 15.52 35.76
C ASN A 97 -14.57 14.29 36.01
N GLN A 98 -14.87 13.15 35.40
CA GLN A 98 -14.11 11.91 35.53
C GLN A 98 -13.42 11.52 34.22
N LEU A 99 -12.24 10.91 34.35
CA LEU A 99 -11.56 10.20 33.27
C LEU A 99 -12.11 8.77 33.19
N PRO A 100 -11.97 8.08 32.03
CA PRO A 100 -12.33 6.67 31.96
C PRO A 100 -11.41 5.84 32.90
N PRO A 101 -11.78 4.60 33.28
CA PRO A 101 -10.91 3.78 34.12
C PRO A 101 -9.61 3.39 33.42
N ASN A 102 -9.71 3.02 32.13
CA ASN A 102 -8.60 2.61 31.28
C ASN A 102 -8.46 3.56 30.08
N ALA A 103 -7.27 3.59 29.48
CA ALA A 103 -7.03 4.35 28.26
C ALA A 103 -7.97 3.89 27.14
N LYS A 104 -8.50 4.83 26.35
CA LYS A 104 -9.38 4.51 25.22
C LYS A 104 -9.19 5.46 24.03
N ILE A 105 -9.62 4.98 22.86
CA ILE A 105 -9.88 5.85 21.71
C ILE A 105 -11.27 6.45 21.91
N ASP A 106 -11.34 7.76 22.12
CA ASP A 106 -12.57 8.50 22.34
C ASP A 106 -13.29 8.80 21.02
N SER A 107 -12.53 9.14 19.98
CA SER A 107 -13.06 9.33 18.63
C SER A 107 -12.06 8.93 17.56
N TYR A 108 -12.57 8.37 16.46
CA TYR A 108 -11.79 8.04 15.28
C TYR A 108 -12.61 8.26 14.01
N SER A 109 -12.11 9.08 13.10
CA SER A 109 -12.71 9.32 11.79
C SER A 109 -11.67 9.22 10.69
N THR A 110 -12.12 8.84 9.50
CA THR A 110 -11.29 8.68 8.31
C THR A 110 -11.97 9.30 7.10
N LEU A 111 -11.20 9.94 6.24
CA LEU A 111 -11.63 10.44 4.94
C LEU A 111 -10.65 9.95 3.87
N VAL A 112 -11.17 9.37 2.79
CA VAL A 112 -10.37 8.97 1.63
C VAL A 112 -10.60 9.97 0.50
N THR A 113 -9.51 10.42 -0.12
CA THR A 113 -9.51 11.35 -1.24
C THR A 113 -8.59 10.86 -2.36
N PRO A 114 -8.99 10.97 -3.64
CA PRO A 114 -10.32 11.39 -4.09
C PRO A 114 -11.41 10.39 -3.69
N ASN A 115 -12.64 10.89 -3.53
CA ASN A 115 -13.80 10.05 -3.25
C ASN A 115 -14.46 9.68 -4.58
N GLY A 116 -14.29 8.43 -5.04
CA GLY A 116 -14.82 7.96 -6.32
C GLY A 116 -13.85 7.06 -7.09
N ILE A 117 -13.90 7.15 -8.43
CA ILE A 117 -13.02 6.40 -9.32
C ILE A 117 -11.66 7.09 -9.39
N VAL A 118 -10.59 6.30 -9.23
CA VAL A 118 -9.20 6.76 -9.20
C VAL A 118 -8.47 6.21 -10.43
N LYS A 119 -7.57 7.00 -11.04
CA LYS A 119 -6.70 6.50 -12.10
C LYS A 119 -5.45 5.86 -11.49
N ALA A 120 -4.91 4.85 -12.17
CA ALA A 120 -3.57 4.36 -11.84
C ALA A 120 -2.54 5.52 -11.97
N GLY A 121 -1.65 5.67 -11.00
CA GLY A 121 -0.74 6.81 -10.89
C GLY A 121 -1.22 7.94 -9.98
N ASP A 122 -2.53 8.05 -9.71
CA ASP A 122 -3.05 9.10 -8.82
C ASP A 122 -2.63 8.85 -7.36
N ALA A 123 -2.44 9.95 -6.63
CA ALA A 123 -2.22 9.91 -5.19
C ALA A 123 -3.56 9.74 -4.46
N ILE A 124 -3.64 8.69 -3.64
CA ILE A 124 -4.79 8.38 -2.79
C ILE A 124 -4.42 8.74 -1.37
N LYS A 125 -5.10 9.72 -0.80
CA LYS A 125 -4.83 10.20 0.55
C LYS A 125 -5.91 9.71 1.51
N ILE A 126 -5.49 9.02 2.55
CA ILE A 126 -6.29 8.62 3.69
C ILE A 126 -5.94 9.58 4.82
N GLN A 127 -6.89 10.42 5.21
CA GLN A 127 -6.75 11.35 6.33
C GLN A 127 -7.51 10.80 7.52
N SER A 128 -6.94 10.91 8.71
CA SER A 128 -7.51 10.34 9.91
C SER A 128 -7.38 11.31 11.07
N THR A 129 -8.42 11.44 11.88
CA THR A 129 -8.39 12.19 13.14
C THR A 129 -8.63 11.20 14.27
N ILE A 130 -7.66 11.11 15.18
CA ILE A 130 -7.65 10.18 16.31
C ILE A 130 -7.64 10.99 17.60
N ARG A 131 -8.61 10.78 18.48
CA ARG A 131 -8.58 11.28 19.84
C ARG A 131 -8.45 10.12 20.82
N ALA A 132 -7.40 10.14 21.62
CA ALA A 132 -7.18 9.19 22.70
C ALA A 132 -7.24 9.90 24.05
N VAL A 133 -7.82 9.22 25.04
CA VAL A 133 -7.98 9.73 26.40
C VAL A 133 -7.34 8.72 27.35
N SER A 134 -6.48 9.22 28.23
CA SER A 134 -5.86 8.45 29.31
C SER A 134 -6.91 8.05 30.33
N GLY A 135 -6.78 6.82 30.82
CA GLY A 135 -7.55 6.36 31.95
C GLY A 135 -7.00 6.90 33.26
N ALA A 136 -7.83 6.88 34.30
CA ALA A 136 -7.40 7.17 35.67
C ALA A 136 -6.34 6.18 36.17
N ASN A 137 -6.39 4.92 35.70
CA ASN A 137 -5.48 3.86 36.13
C ASN A 137 -4.50 3.43 35.04
N GLU A 138 -4.69 3.88 33.80
CA GLU A 138 -3.86 3.49 32.65
C GLU A 138 -3.66 4.71 31.73
N PRO A 139 -2.46 5.30 31.66
CA PRO A 139 -2.19 6.37 30.72
C PRO A 139 -2.11 5.85 29.29
N VAL A 140 -2.38 6.72 28.33
CA VAL A 140 -2.00 6.48 26.93
C VAL A 140 -0.49 6.51 26.82
N GLN A 141 0.13 5.45 26.32
CA GLN A 141 1.57 5.34 26.07
C GLN A 141 1.89 5.40 24.58
N GLU A 142 1.08 4.70 23.79
CA GLU A 142 1.28 4.61 22.36
C GLU A 142 -0.06 4.62 21.63
N ILE A 143 -0.13 5.46 20.60
CA ILE A 143 -1.17 5.43 19.59
C ILE A 143 -0.47 5.13 18.27
N ARG A 144 -0.85 4.04 17.63
CA ARG A 144 -0.25 3.55 16.40
C ARG A 144 -1.35 3.30 15.39
N GLU A 145 -1.22 3.89 14.21
CA GLU A 145 -2.15 3.66 13.11
C GLU A 145 -1.46 2.90 12.00
N VAL A 146 -2.13 1.88 11.49
CA VAL A 146 -1.66 1.03 10.40
C VAL A 146 -2.64 1.11 9.24
N LEU A 147 -2.14 1.46 8.06
CA LEU A 147 -2.84 1.30 6.78
C LEU A 147 -2.40 -0.03 6.14
N ILE A 148 -3.37 -0.80 5.66
CA ILE A 148 -3.18 -2.01 4.87
C ILE A 148 -3.96 -1.85 3.57
N ALA A 149 -3.28 -2.01 2.44
CA ALA A 149 -3.88 -1.94 1.11
C ALA A 149 -3.91 -3.32 0.47
N TYR A 150 -5.10 -3.70 -0.01
CA TYR A 150 -5.36 -4.97 -0.67
C TYR A 150 -5.68 -4.73 -2.15
N ALA A 151 -5.10 -5.57 -3.01
CA ALA A 151 -5.37 -5.58 -4.44
C ALA A 151 -6.79 -6.12 -4.71
N PRO A 152 -7.33 -5.97 -5.94
CA PRO A 152 -8.64 -6.49 -6.29
C PRO A 152 -8.78 -8.02 -6.12
N THR A 153 -7.65 -8.72 -6.11
CA THR A 153 -7.55 -10.17 -5.86
C THR A 153 -7.70 -10.54 -4.38
N GLY A 154 -7.65 -9.55 -3.47
CA GLY A 154 -7.71 -9.74 -2.03
C GLY A 154 -6.36 -9.84 -1.33
N GLU A 155 -5.25 -9.93 -2.09
CA GLU A 155 -3.89 -10.00 -1.54
C GLU A 155 -3.43 -8.64 -0.99
N GLU A 156 -2.77 -8.65 0.17
CA GLU A 156 -2.09 -7.46 0.69
C GLU A 156 -0.88 -7.16 -0.20
N PHE A 157 -0.79 -5.93 -0.69
CA PHE A 157 0.36 -5.49 -1.50
C PHE A 157 1.13 -4.36 -0.84
N LYS A 158 0.52 -3.65 0.12
CA LYS A 158 1.20 -2.56 0.81
C LYS A 158 0.69 -2.35 2.22
N ARG A 159 1.62 -1.96 3.09
CA ARG A 159 1.38 -1.59 4.48
C ARG A 159 2.16 -0.32 4.81
N GLY A 160 1.50 0.58 5.53
CA GLY A 160 2.11 1.77 6.11
C GLY A 160 1.74 1.87 7.58
N GLU A 161 2.64 2.37 8.40
CA GLU A 161 2.45 2.40 9.84
C GLU A 161 3.12 3.62 10.47
N LYS A 162 2.47 4.21 11.47
CA LYS A 162 3.02 5.35 12.21
C LYS A 162 2.53 5.36 13.66
N LYS A 163 3.48 5.55 14.58
CA LYS A 163 3.19 6.04 15.93
C LYS A 163 2.87 7.54 15.84
N VAL A 164 1.66 7.93 16.25
CA VAL A 164 1.14 9.29 16.05
C VAL A 164 1.40 10.23 17.23
N ASN A 165 1.66 9.70 18.43
CA ASN A 165 2.01 10.49 19.60
C ASN A 165 3.52 10.48 19.87
N ASP A 166 4.11 11.65 20.14
CA ASP A 166 5.53 11.74 20.49
C ASP A 166 5.79 11.49 21.99
N SER A 167 4.81 11.80 22.83
CA SER A 167 4.87 11.62 24.28
C SER A 167 3.64 10.87 24.81
N ALA A 168 3.78 10.31 26.01
CA ALA A 168 2.68 9.67 26.72
C ALA A 168 1.64 10.70 27.16
N GLY A 169 0.38 10.28 27.27
CA GLY A 169 -0.76 11.10 27.64
C GLY A 169 -1.83 11.16 26.56
N SER A 170 -2.94 11.78 26.93
CA SER A 170 -4.07 12.01 26.03
C SER A 170 -3.67 12.91 24.86
N GLY A 171 -4.50 12.95 23.82
CA GLY A 171 -4.28 13.89 22.73
C GLY A 171 -5.23 13.66 21.57
N GLU A 172 -5.30 14.67 20.71
CA GLU A 172 -5.94 14.58 19.41
C GLU A 172 -4.88 14.76 18.34
N TYR A 173 -4.93 13.90 17.33
CA TYR A 173 -3.91 13.80 16.30
C TYR A 173 -4.57 13.72 14.93
N ASP A 174 -4.04 14.46 13.98
CA ASP A 174 -4.30 14.23 12.57
C ASP A 174 -3.17 13.36 12.02
N ASN A 175 -3.54 12.30 11.30
CA ASN A 175 -2.62 11.46 10.56
C ASN A 175 -3.02 11.39 9.10
N SER A 176 -2.05 11.14 8.23
CA SER A 176 -2.32 10.93 6.81
C SER A 176 -1.39 9.90 6.21
N PHE A 177 -1.97 9.02 5.40
CA PHE A 177 -1.27 8.11 4.51
C PHE A 177 -1.53 8.53 3.07
N THR A 178 -0.48 8.71 2.26
CA THR A 178 -0.60 8.94 0.82
C THR A 178 -0.12 7.69 0.10
N LEU A 179 -1.06 6.90 -0.42
CA LEU A 179 -0.80 5.73 -1.24
C LEU A 179 -0.71 6.16 -2.71
N ARG A 180 0.38 5.81 -3.38
CA ARG A 180 0.52 5.98 -4.84
C ARG A 180 0.55 4.62 -5.51
N LEU A 181 -0.41 4.37 -6.39
CA LEU A 181 -0.41 3.17 -7.23
C LEU A 181 0.47 3.43 -8.46
N PRO A 182 1.33 2.48 -8.86
CA PRO A 182 2.10 2.62 -10.09
C PRO A 182 1.18 2.68 -11.32
N GLN A 183 1.68 3.26 -12.41
CA GLN A 183 1.01 3.13 -13.71
C GLN A 183 0.92 1.64 -14.09
N GLY A 184 -0.19 1.25 -14.72
CA GLY A 184 -0.47 -0.16 -15.04
C GLY A 184 -0.92 -1.01 -13.84
N ALA A 185 -1.18 -0.40 -12.67
CA ALA A 185 -1.87 -1.09 -11.58
C ALA A 185 -3.18 -1.71 -12.09
N PRO A 186 -3.52 -2.96 -11.70
CA PRO A 186 -4.73 -3.63 -12.15
C PRO A 186 -5.98 -2.79 -11.90
N GLN A 187 -6.89 -2.75 -12.87
CA GLN A 187 -8.20 -2.16 -12.65
C GLN A 187 -9.01 -3.04 -11.68
N GLY A 188 -9.90 -2.41 -10.90
CA GLY A 188 -10.78 -3.12 -9.98
C GLY A 188 -10.98 -2.40 -8.66
N ILE A 189 -11.64 -3.09 -7.73
CA ILE A 189 -11.94 -2.56 -6.39
C ILE A 189 -10.77 -2.89 -5.46
N TYR A 190 -10.05 -1.88 -5.01
CA TYR A 190 -9.04 -1.99 -3.98
C TYR A 190 -9.69 -1.78 -2.62
N ARG A 191 -9.23 -2.54 -1.62
CA ARG A 191 -9.70 -2.39 -0.25
C ARG A 191 -8.61 -1.77 0.60
N LEU A 192 -8.95 -0.69 1.27
CA LEU A 192 -8.07 0.02 2.20
C LEU A 192 -8.60 -0.23 3.61
N LYS A 193 -7.74 -0.74 4.49
CA LYS A 193 -8.04 -0.96 5.90
C LYS A 193 -7.13 -0.10 6.75
N THR A 194 -7.70 0.70 7.63
CA THR A 194 -6.97 1.36 8.71
C THR A 194 -7.28 0.70 10.04
N GLN A 195 -6.27 0.53 10.89
CA GLN A 195 -6.39 -0.03 12.23
C GLN A 195 -5.65 0.87 13.21
N VAL A 196 -6.36 1.31 14.25
CA VAL A 196 -5.76 2.01 15.39
C VAL A 196 -5.43 0.99 16.48
N PHE A 197 -4.21 1.07 16.97
CA PHE A 197 -3.72 0.38 18.17
C PHE A 197 -3.52 1.40 19.28
N LEU A 198 -3.94 1.05 20.49
CA LEU A 198 -3.71 1.83 21.70
C LEU A 198 -2.97 0.96 22.70
N ASN A 199 -1.80 1.40 23.15
CA ASN A 199 -0.94 0.64 24.06
C ASN A 199 -0.68 -0.81 23.56
N GLY A 200 -0.49 -0.97 22.25
CA GLY A 200 -0.29 -2.27 21.59
C GLY A 200 -1.56 -3.12 21.39
N ARG A 201 -2.73 -2.67 21.87
CA ARG A 201 -4.01 -3.38 21.71
C ARG A 201 -4.78 -2.86 20.49
N PRO A 202 -5.32 -3.73 19.63
CA PRO A 202 -6.16 -3.30 18.52
C PRO A 202 -7.47 -2.72 19.08
N MET A 203 -7.84 -1.51 18.65
CA MET A 203 -9.02 -0.80 19.15
C MET A 203 -10.11 -0.69 18.10
N ILE A 204 -9.87 0.07 17.04
CA ILE A 204 -10.87 0.41 16.03
C ILE A 204 -10.27 0.20 14.65
N ALA A 205 -11.03 -0.44 13.76
CA ALA A 205 -10.71 -0.57 12.35
C ALA A 205 -11.75 0.16 11.49
N LYS A 206 -11.30 0.71 10.36
CA LYS A 206 -12.16 1.19 9.29
C LYS A 206 -11.72 0.56 7.97
N GLU A 207 -12.70 0.21 7.14
CA GLU A 207 -12.44 -0.28 5.80
C GLU A 207 -13.15 0.62 4.79
N THR A 208 -12.51 0.84 3.66
CA THR A 208 -13.06 1.61 2.55
C THR A 208 -12.64 0.95 1.24
N ASN A 209 -13.59 0.87 0.31
CA ASN A 209 -13.35 0.37 -1.02
C ASN A 209 -13.13 1.54 -1.99
N MET A 210 -12.24 1.34 -2.94
CA MET A 210 -11.89 2.34 -3.93
C MET A 210 -11.82 1.68 -5.31
N GLN A 211 -12.52 2.25 -6.28
CA GLN A 211 -12.48 1.76 -7.66
C GLN A 211 -11.28 2.39 -8.38
N VAL A 212 -10.41 1.56 -8.94
CA VAL A 212 -9.37 1.99 -9.88
C VAL A 212 -9.79 1.62 -11.29
N ALA A 213 -9.75 2.57 -12.22
CA ALA A 213 -10.07 2.35 -13.63
C ALA A 213 -9.20 3.21 -14.53
N GLU A 214 -8.94 2.75 -15.76
CA GLU A 214 -8.46 3.65 -16.80
C GLU A 214 -9.64 4.52 -17.25
N LEU A 215 -9.59 5.80 -16.91
CA LEU A 215 -10.52 6.76 -17.49
C LEU A 215 -10.02 7.05 -18.91
N SER A 216 -10.56 6.32 -19.89
CA SER A 216 -10.27 6.50 -21.31
C SER A 216 -10.68 7.91 -21.75
N GLY A 217 -9.69 8.77 -22.00
CA GLY A 217 -9.87 10.15 -22.42
C GLY A 217 -8.97 10.50 -23.60
N ALA A 218 -9.15 9.83 -24.74
CA ALA A 218 -8.78 10.30 -26.08
C ALA A 218 -9.14 9.21 -27.10
N ARG A 219 -10.35 9.29 -27.69
CA ARG A 219 -10.52 8.77 -29.05
C ARG A 219 -9.77 9.75 -29.95
N THR A 220 -8.52 9.44 -30.28
CA THR A 220 -7.87 10.03 -31.46
C THR A 220 -8.69 9.54 -32.65
N LEU A 221 -9.63 10.36 -33.11
CA LEU A 221 -10.17 10.23 -34.47
C LEU A 221 -9.01 10.59 -35.40
N ALA A 222 -8.19 9.61 -35.72
CA ALA A 222 -7.29 9.72 -36.86
C ALA A 222 -8.17 9.92 -38.09
N SER A 223 -8.01 11.08 -38.72
CA SER A 223 -8.56 11.44 -40.01
C SER A 223 -8.34 10.30 -41.02
N LEU A 224 -9.41 9.79 -41.61
CA LEU A 224 -9.35 9.14 -42.91
C LEU A 224 -9.50 10.25 -43.94
N ASP A 225 -8.35 10.74 -44.40
CA ASP A 225 -8.24 11.43 -45.68
C ASP A 225 -7.84 10.37 -46.71
N ARG A 226 -8.75 10.05 -47.64
CA ARG A 226 -8.45 9.47 -48.95
C ARG A 226 -9.64 9.59 -49.89
#